data_AF-A0A1G5BD82-F1
#
_entry.id   AF-A0A1G5BD82-F1
#
_cell.length_a   1.000
_cell.length_b   1.000
_cell.length_c   1.000
_cell.angle_alpha   90.00
_cell.angle_beta   90.00
_cell.angle_gamma   90.00
#
_symmetry.space_group_name_H-M   'P 1'
#
loop_
_entity.id
_entity.type
_entity.pdbx_description
1 polymer ?
#
loop_
_entity_poly.entity_id
_entity_poly.type
_entity_poly.pdbx_seq_one_letter_code
_entity_poly.pdbx_strand_id
1 'polypeptide(L)'
;MPDDPQLWWRAAANARSPEVWAGILAGMIYVYNKSPLPARGARAAEAMVSGLLAYATGEWVAAWAGVHEAIAVILLASLGYLILDVARSLVADRQILKEILIKRLGGRNG
;
A
#
# COMPACT_ATOMS: atom_id res chain seq x y z
N MET A 1 16.20 3.38 29.86
CA MET A 1 14.78 3.78 29.93
C MET A 1 14.24 3.78 28.50
N PRO A 2 13.66 2.66 28.01
CA PRO A 2 13.13 2.57 26.64
C PRO A 2 11.67 3.02 26.50
N ASP A 3 10.98 3.33 27.59
CA ASP A 3 9.52 3.46 27.62
C ASP A 3 9.04 4.91 27.72
N ASP A 4 9.69 5.84 27.02
CA ASP A 4 9.16 7.20 26.89
C ASP A 4 8.15 7.23 25.73
N PRO A 5 6.83 7.26 25.98
CA PRO A 5 5.80 7.13 24.94
C PRO A 5 5.79 8.29 23.94
N GLN A 6 6.62 9.31 24.15
CA GLN A 6 6.79 10.43 23.22
C GLN A 6 7.91 10.22 22.18
N LEU A 7 8.73 9.16 22.32
CA LEU A 7 9.89 8.90 21.45
C LEU A 7 9.68 7.78 20.42
N TRP A 8 8.46 7.22 20.34
CA TRP A 8 8.11 6.13 19.41
C TRP A 8 8.43 6.47 17.94
N TRP A 9 8.33 7.73 17.54
CA TRP A 9 8.61 8.17 16.17
C TRP A 9 10.10 8.09 15.82
N ARG A 10 11.00 8.26 16.81
CA ARG A 10 12.45 8.08 16.62
C ARG A 10 12.79 6.60 16.47
N ALA A 11 12.14 5.76 17.26
CA ALA A 11 12.26 4.31 17.14
C ALA A 11 11.80 3.84 15.75
N ALA A 12 10.67 4.33 15.26
CA ALA A 12 10.19 4.05 13.90
C ALA A 12 11.13 4.59 12.81
N ALA A 13 11.61 5.82 12.94
CA ALA A 13 12.54 6.41 11.98
C ALA A 13 13.87 5.62 11.88
N ASN A 14 14.41 5.20 13.01
CA ASN A 14 15.65 4.44 13.08
C ASN A 14 15.49 2.93 12.79
N ALA A 15 14.26 2.43 12.66
CA ALA A 15 14.01 1.02 12.37
C ALA A 15 14.37 0.61 10.93
N ARG A 16 14.50 1.58 10.02
CA ARG A 16 14.79 1.36 8.60
C ARG A 16 15.99 2.19 8.16
N SER A 17 16.76 1.68 7.20
CA SER A 17 17.90 2.42 6.66
C SER A 17 17.44 3.66 5.86
N PRO A 18 18.31 4.68 5.71
CA PRO A 18 18.01 5.87 4.90
C PRO A 18 17.61 5.53 3.46
N GLU A 19 18.19 4.48 2.87
CA GLU A 19 17.88 4.02 1.51
C GLU A 19 16.45 3.46 1.40
N VAL A 20 15.99 2.76 2.43
CA VAL A 20 14.60 2.26 2.50
C VAL A 20 13.64 3.44 2.58
N TRP A 21 13.94 4.45 3.41
CA TRP A 21 13.14 5.67 3.48
C TRP A 21 13.10 6.43 2.14
N ALA A 22 14.24 6.54 1.45
CA ALA A 22 14.29 7.12 0.11
C ALA A 22 13.39 6.33 -0.88
N GLY A 23 13.39 5.00 -0.78
CA GLY A 23 12.52 4.14 -1.57
C GLY A 23 11.03 4.34 -1.28
N ILE A 24 10.65 4.44 0.00
CA ILE A 24 9.28 4.75 0.42
C ILE A 24 8.85 6.09 -0.17
N LEU A 25 9.66 7.13 0.00
CA LEU A 25 9.35 8.48 -0.50
C LEU A 25 9.22 8.51 -2.03
N ALA A 26 10.13 7.85 -2.75
CA ALA A 26 10.05 7.73 -4.20
C ALA A 26 8.76 7.04 -4.64
N GLY A 27 8.39 5.94 -3.97
CA GLY A 27 7.13 5.24 -4.19
C GLY A 27 5.91 6.11 -3.91
N MET A 28 5.90 6.84 -2.79
CA MET A 28 4.82 7.76 -2.42
C MET A 28 4.64 8.89 -3.45
N ILE A 29 5.73 9.49 -3.93
CA ILE A 29 5.69 10.53 -4.98
C ILE A 29 5.14 9.96 -6.28
N TYR A 30 5.55 8.75 -6.65
CA TYR A 30 5.03 8.06 -7.83
C TYR A 30 3.51 7.84 -7.72
N VAL A 31 3.05 7.28 -6.61
CA VAL A 31 1.62 7.02 -6.35
C VAL A 31 0.82 8.32 -6.34
N TYR A 32 1.32 9.37 -5.68
CA TYR A 32 0.66 10.68 -5.66
C TYR A 32 0.44 11.24 -7.07
N ASN A 33 1.45 11.13 -7.94
CA ASN A 33 1.40 11.62 -9.30
C ASN A 33 0.49 10.77 -10.21
N LYS A 34 0.42 9.45 -9.97
CA LYS A 34 -0.43 8.54 -10.74
C LYS A 34 -1.86 8.43 -10.24
N SER A 35 -2.14 8.82 -9.00
CA SER A 35 -3.46 8.73 -8.41
C SER A 35 -4.54 9.41 -9.27
N PRO A 36 -5.61 8.69 -9.65
CA PRO A 36 -6.69 9.24 -10.47
C PRO A 36 -7.65 10.12 -9.65
N LEU A 37 -7.43 10.25 -8.33
CA LEU A 37 -8.35 10.97 -7.45
C LEU A 37 -8.38 12.47 -7.77
N PRO A 38 -9.53 13.15 -7.72
CA PRO A 38 -9.62 14.57 -8.06
C PRO A 38 -9.04 15.47 -6.96
N ALA A 39 -9.20 15.10 -5.69
CA ALA A 39 -8.78 15.91 -4.55
C ALA A 39 -7.30 15.65 -4.20
N ARG A 40 -6.50 16.72 -4.09
CA ARG A 40 -5.08 16.66 -3.70
C ARG A 40 -4.87 15.96 -2.36
N GLY A 41 -5.76 16.18 -1.39
CA GLY A 41 -5.71 15.52 -0.09
C GLY A 41 -5.96 14.02 -0.18
N ALA A 42 -6.86 13.58 -1.07
CA ALA A 42 -7.14 12.17 -1.27
C ALA A 42 -5.97 11.45 -1.95
N ARG A 43 -5.28 12.10 -2.90
CA ARG A 43 -4.02 11.60 -3.48
C ARG A 43 -2.92 11.44 -2.42
N ALA A 44 -2.80 12.42 -1.53
CA ALA A 44 -1.83 12.36 -0.43
C ALA A 44 -2.14 11.20 0.52
N ALA A 45 -3.41 11.00 0.87
CA ALA A 45 -3.83 9.87 1.71
C ALA A 45 -3.50 8.52 1.04
N GLU A 46 -3.77 8.38 -0.26
CA GLU A 46 -3.44 7.16 -1.01
C GLU A 46 -1.93 6.89 -1.07
N ALA A 47 -1.13 7.93 -1.29
CA ALA A 47 0.32 7.83 -1.23
C ALA A 47 0.81 7.43 0.17
N MET A 48 0.28 8.06 1.24
CA MET A 48 0.62 7.71 2.62
C MET A 48 0.28 6.27 2.96
N VAL A 49 -0.91 5.79 2.59
CA VAL A 49 -1.31 4.39 2.81
C VAL A 49 -0.38 3.44 2.07
N SER A 50 -0.03 3.75 0.81
CA SER A 50 0.89 2.93 0.01
C SER A 50 2.29 2.90 0.61
N GLY A 51 2.79 4.03 1.10
CA GLY A 51 4.08 4.13 1.79
C GLY A 51 4.11 3.37 3.11
N LEU A 52 3.04 3.45 3.91
CA LEU A 52 2.91 2.73 5.18
C LEU A 52 2.84 1.21 4.96
N LEU A 53 2.15 0.76 3.92
CA LEU A 53 2.15 -0.66 3.54
C LEU A 53 3.55 -1.13 3.16
N ALA A 54 4.27 -0.35 2.36
CA ALA A 54 5.64 -0.66 1.98
C ALA A 54 6.59 -0.66 3.19
N TYR A 55 6.42 0.27 4.14
CA TYR A 55 7.17 0.27 5.41
C TYR A 55 6.91 -0.99 6.26
N ALA A 56 5.65 -1.41 6.35
CA ALA A 56 5.24 -2.53 7.20
C ALA A 56 5.65 -3.90 6.62
N THR A 57 5.70 -4.03 5.29
CA THR A 57 5.89 -5.33 4.61
C THR A 57 7.18 -5.43 3.81
N GLY A 58 7.94 -4.34 3.66
CA GLY A 58 9.13 -4.24 2.83
C GLY A 58 10.20 -5.29 3.12
N GLU A 59 10.55 -5.48 4.39
CA GLU A 59 11.57 -6.45 4.83
C GLU A 59 11.17 -7.89 4.53
N TRP A 60 9.92 -8.25 4.81
CA TRP A 60 9.40 -9.59 4.54
C TRP A 60 9.42 -9.88 3.04
N VAL A 61 9.00 -8.92 2.21
CA VAL A 61 9.00 -9.09 0.75
C VAL A 61 10.43 -9.13 0.20
N ALA A 62 11.34 -8.32 0.74
CA ALA A 62 12.74 -8.33 0.36
C ALA A 62 13.39 -9.69 0.65
N ALA A 63 13.14 -10.24 1.84
CA ALA A 63 13.61 -11.56 2.24
C ALA A 63 13.02 -12.68 1.37
N TRP A 64 11.73 -12.59 1.05
CA TRP A 64 11.05 -13.58 0.20
C TRP A 64 11.53 -13.54 -1.26
N ALA A 65 11.71 -12.35 -1.83
CA ALA A 65 12.12 -12.15 -3.21
C ALA A 65 13.65 -12.24 -3.40
N GLY A 66 14.43 -12.28 -2.32
CA GLY A 66 15.90 -12.31 -2.38
C GLY A 66 16.52 -11.04 -2.97
N VAL A 67 15.83 -9.90 -2.83
CA VAL A 67 16.27 -8.60 -3.38
C VAL A 67 16.57 -7.61 -2.27
N HIS A 68 17.30 -6.54 -2.62
CA HIS A 68 17.60 -5.47 -1.69
C HIS A 68 16.31 -4.76 -1.22
N GLU A 69 16.21 -4.49 0.09
CA GLU A 69 14.98 -3.97 0.72
C GLU A 69 14.49 -2.66 0.09
N ALA A 70 15.40 -1.73 -0.19
CA ALA A 70 15.05 -0.48 -0.88
C ALA A 70 14.36 -0.70 -2.24
N ILE A 71 14.77 -1.72 -3.00
CA ILE A 71 14.16 -2.06 -4.29
C ILE A 71 12.79 -2.70 -4.08
N ALA A 72 12.69 -3.64 -3.13
CA ALA A 72 11.43 -4.29 -2.78
C ALA A 72 10.37 -3.26 -2.38
N VAL A 73 10.74 -2.29 -1.56
CA VAL A 73 9.87 -1.24 -1.02
C VAL A 73 9.37 -0.28 -2.09
N ILE A 74 10.22 0.14 -3.04
CA ILE A 74 9.79 0.95 -4.19
C ILE A 74 8.75 0.18 -5.00
N LEU A 75 9.07 -1.07 -5.36
CA LEU A 75 8.18 -1.92 -6.13
C LEU A 75 6.86 -2.16 -5.38
N LEU A 76 6.91 -2.35 -4.06
CA LEU A 76 5.72 -2.55 -3.25
C LEU A 76 4.85 -1.31 -3.15
N ALA A 77 5.45 -0.13 -2.98
CA ALA A 77 4.69 1.11 -2.97
C ALA A 77 3.99 1.33 -4.32
N SER A 78 4.66 1.01 -5.44
CA SER A 78 4.06 1.06 -6.78
C SER A 78 2.99 -0.02 -7.00
N LEU A 79 3.19 -1.25 -6.51
CA LEU A 79 2.23 -2.35 -6.57
C LEU A 79 1.02 -2.12 -5.67
N GLY A 80 1.20 -1.52 -4.50
CA GLY A 80 0.14 -1.15 -3.58
C GLY A 80 -0.87 -0.23 -4.25
N TYR A 81 -0.40 0.71 -5.07
CA TYR A 81 -1.27 1.52 -5.91
C TYR A 81 -2.06 0.70 -6.94
N LEU A 82 -1.41 -0.23 -7.66
CA LEU A 82 -2.12 -1.11 -8.61
C LEU A 82 -3.18 -1.97 -7.92
N ILE A 83 -2.89 -2.50 -6.73
CA ILE A 83 -3.84 -3.28 -5.94
C ILE A 83 -5.01 -2.40 -5.49
N LEU A 84 -4.75 -1.16 -5.03
CA LEU A 84 -5.78 -0.21 -4.64
C LEU A 84 -6.66 0.20 -5.83
N ASP A 85 -6.05 0.37 -7.01
CA ASP A 85 -6.76 0.71 -8.24
C ASP A 85 -7.66 -0.45 -8.71
N VAL A 86 -7.14 -1.69 -8.69
CA VAL A 86 -7.92 -2.90 -8.96
C VAL A 86 -9.04 -3.07 -7.94
N ALA A 87 -8.77 -2.87 -6.65
CA ALA A 87 -9.78 -2.96 -5.60
C ALA A 87 -10.88 -1.90 -5.78
N ARG A 88 -10.52 -0.66 -6.14
CA ARG A 88 -11.50 0.38 -6.47
C ARG A 88 -12.30 0.05 -7.71
N SER A 89 -11.65 -0.43 -8.78
CA SER A 89 -12.33 -0.85 -10.01
C SER A 89 -13.35 -1.94 -9.71
N LEU A 90 -12.98 -2.96 -8.93
CA LEU A 90 -13.88 -4.01 -8.48
C LEU A 90 -15.04 -3.45 -7.64
N VAL A 91 -14.77 -2.56 -6.67
CA VAL A 91 -15.81 -1.97 -5.81
C VAL A 91 -16.74 -1.02 -6.57
N ALA A 92 -16.21 -0.29 -7.56
CA ALA A 92 -17.01 0.54 -8.46
C ALA A 92 -17.96 -0.33 -9.29
N ASP A 93 -17.49 -1.50 -9.73
CA ASP A 93 -18.29 -2.56 -10.34
C ASP A 93 -19.10 -3.38 -9.31
N ARG A 94 -19.95 -2.67 -8.55
CA ARG A 94 -20.92 -3.30 -7.63
C ARG A 94 -21.78 -4.36 -8.32
N GLN A 95 -22.00 -4.24 -9.64
CA GLN A 95 -22.73 -5.22 -10.43
C GLN A 95 -21.95 -6.53 -10.55
N ILE A 96 -20.66 -6.49 -10.89
CA ILE A 96 -19.79 -7.67 -10.95
C ILE A 96 -19.66 -8.32 -9.57
N LEU A 97 -19.49 -7.50 -8.52
CA LEU A 97 -19.43 -7.98 -7.13
C LEU A 97 -20.73 -8.69 -6.71
N LYS A 98 -21.90 -8.15 -7.08
CA LYS A 98 -23.19 -8.81 -6.89
C LYS A 98 -23.30 -10.11 -7.68
N GLU A 99 -22.89 -10.14 -8.94
CA GLU A 99 -22.92 -11.35 -9.76
C GLU A 99 -22.02 -12.46 -9.21
N ILE A 100 -20.82 -12.12 -8.74
CA ILE A 100 -19.91 -13.07 -8.09
C ILE A 100 -20.50 -13.56 -6.77
N LEU A 101 -21.07 -12.68 -5.96
CA LEU A 101 -21.75 -13.07 -4.72
C LEU A 101 -22.93 -14.01 -5.00
N ILE A 102 -23.76 -13.70 -5.99
CA ILE A 102 -24.92 -14.51 -6.40
C ILE A 102 -24.46 -15.86 -6.94
N LYS A 103 -23.41 -15.90 -7.78
CA LYS A 103 -22.83 -17.15 -8.31
C LYS A 103 -22.21 -18.01 -7.20
N ARG A 104 -21.57 -17.42 -6.19
CA ARG A 104 -20.94 -18.16 -5.08
C ARG A 104 -21.91 -18.55 -3.95
N LEU A 105 -22.94 -17.75 -3.66
CA LEU A 105 -23.96 -18.04 -2.64
C LEU A 105 -25.05 -18.99 -3.15
N GLY A 106 -24.94 -19.47 -4.39
CA GLY A 106 -25.90 -20.38 -4.98
C GLY A 106 -27.14 -19.62 -5.43
N GLY A 107 -27.15 -19.25 -6.71
CA GLY A 107 -28.39 -18.94 -7.42
C GLY A 107 -29.25 -20.20 -7.48
N ARG A 108 -29.98 -20.50 -6.41
CA ARG A 108 -31.12 -21.40 -6.39
C ARG A 108 -32.33 -20.57 -5.98
N ASN A 109 -32.98 -20.02 -6.99
CA ASN A 109 -34.43 -19.89 -7.06
C ASN A 109 -34.78 -19.66 -8.53
N GLY A 110 -35.29 -20.74 -9.13
CA GLY A 110 -35.54 -20.98 -10.54
C GLY A 110 -35.65 -22.48 -10.70
#